data_AF-A0A7V2KR09-F1
#
_entry.id   AF-A0A7V2KR09-F1
#
_cell.length_a   1.000
_cell.length_b   1.000
_cell.length_c   1.000
_cell.angle_alpha   90.00
_cell.angle_beta   90.00
_cell.angle_gamma   90.00
#
_symmetry.space_group_name_H-M   'P 1'
#
loop_
_entity.id
_entity.type
_entity.pdbx_description
1 polymer ?
#
loop_
_entity_poly.entity_id
_entity_poly.type
_entity_poly.pdbx_seq_one_letter_code
_entity_poly.pdbx_strand_id
1 'polypeptide(L)' 'MKSKIDPTELALNDKLVYLNRVSKVVKGGKRLSFSALVVTGDGNGHVGIGMGKSNEVPEAINKAGVVARKNL' A
#
# COMPACT_ATOMS: atom_id res chain seq x y z
N MET A 1 18.86 13.63 -6.92
CA MET A 1 19.47 13.29 -5.62
C MET A 1 18.32 13.10 -4.64
N LYS A 2 17.78 11.88 -4.49
CA LYS A 2 16.78 11.56 -3.47
C LYS A 2 17.53 11.01 -2.27
N SER A 3 17.62 11.76 -1.19
CA SER A 3 18.03 11.25 0.11
C SER A 3 17.03 10.16 0.48
N LYS A 4 17.46 8.89 0.51
CA LYS A 4 16.66 7.82 1.13
C LYS A 4 16.55 8.16 2.60
N ILE A 5 15.34 8.40 3.05
CA ILE A 5 15.04 8.69 4.45
C ILE A 5 14.95 7.34 5.16
N ASP A 6 15.65 7.18 6.29
CA ASP A 6 15.63 5.94 7.05
C ASP A 6 14.30 5.83 7.82
N PRO A 7 13.44 4.85 7.51
CA PRO A 7 12.08 4.77 8.07
C PRO A 7 12.04 4.31 9.54
N THR A 8 13.19 3.98 10.13
CA THR A 8 13.29 3.44 11.50
C THR A 8 13.30 4.53 12.57
N GLU A 9 13.74 5.74 12.24
CA GLU A 9 13.89 6.84 13.19
C GLU A 9 12.62 7.72 13.28
N LEU A 10 11.65 7.48 12.40
CA LEU A 10 10.46 8.31 12.23
C LEU A 10 9.20 7.61 12.76
N ALA A 11 8.34 8.39 13.43
CA ALA A 11 7.01 7.94 13.82
C ALA A 11 6.07 7.97 12.59
N LEU A 12 6.03 6.87 11.85
CA LEU A 12 5.26 6.73 10.63
C LEU A 12 3.82 6.25 10.91
N ASN A 13 2.83 7.02 10.45
CA ASN A 13 1.44 6.63 10.49
C ASN A 13 0.98 6.11 9.12
N ASP A 14 0.41 4.90 9.11
CA ASP A 14 -0.20 4.30 7.91
C ASP A 14 -1.67 4.70 7.80
N LYS A 15 -2.07 5.23 6.65
CA LYS A 15 -3.46 5.56 6.33
C LYS A 15 -3.91 4.87 5.05
N LEU A 16 -5.02 4.12 5.14
CA LEU A 16 -5.70 3.56 3.98
C LEU A 16 -6.46 4.67 3.24
N VAL A 17 -6.13 4.87 1.96
CA VAL A 17 -6.79 5.89 1.12
C VAL A 17 -7.91 5.26 0.29
N TYR A 18 -7.59 4.15 -0.40
CA TYR A 18 -8.55 3.45 -1.24
C TYR A 18 -8.41 1.94 -1.09
N LEU A 19 -9.57 1.27 -1.11
CA LEU A 19 -9.68 -0.18 -1.18
C LEU A 19 -10.64 -0.54 -2.31
N ASN A 20 -10.12 -1.24 -3.31
CA ASN A 20 -10.89 -1.63 -4.50
C ASN A 20 -10.94 -3.14 -4.63
N ARG A 21 -12.14 -3.69 -4.83
CA ARG A 21 -12.29 -5.08 -5.27
C ARG A 21 -12.20 -5.12 -6.80
N VAL A 22 -11.16 -5.78 -7.31
CA VAL A 22 -10.93 -5.95 -8.76
C VAL A 22 -11.23 -7.38 -9.19
N SER A 23 -11.76 -7.55 -10.40
CA SER A 23 -12.14 -8.86 -10.93
C SER A 23 -11.54 -9.10 -12.31
N LYS A 24 -10.87 -10.24 -12.50
CA LYS A 24 -10.44 -10.73 -13.82
C LYS A 24 -11.42 -11.81 -14.29
N VAL A 25 -12.12 -11.54 -15.40
CA VAL A 25 -13.01 -12.52 -16.03
C VAL A 25 -12.17 -13.57 -16.77
N VAL A 26 -12.52 -14.84 -16.61
CA VAL A 26 -11.92 -15.99 -17.29
C VAL A 26 -13.03 -16.92 -17.80
N LYS A 27 -12.70 -17.90 -18.65
CA LYS A 27 -13.69 -18.78 -19.29
C LYS A 27 -14.63 -19.51 -18.31
N GLY A 28 -14.18 -19.77 -17.08
CA GLY A 28 -14.95 -20.48 -16.03
C GLY A 28 -15.49 -19.60 -14.90
N GLY A 29 -15.41 -18.27 -14.99
CA GLY A 29 -15.90 -17.38 -13.92
C GLY A 29 -15.08 -16.10 -13.75
N LYS A 30 -15.03 -15.59 -12.52
CA LYS A 30 -14.29 -14.36 -12.18
C LYS A 30 -13.30 -14.64 -11.06
N ARG A 31 -12.02 -14.32 -11.26
CA ARG A 31 -11.02 -14.27 -10.19
C ARG A 31 -11.08 -12.90 -9.53
N LEU A 32 -11.36 -12.88 -8.24
CA LEU A 32 -11.46 -11.67 -7.43
C LEU A 32 -10.13 -11.43 -6.71
N SER A 33 -9.78 -10.16 -6.54
CA SER A 33 -8.68 -9.71 -5.69
C SER A 33 -9.01 -8.33 -5.12
N PHE A 34 -8.33 -7.94 -4.06
CA PHE A 34 -8.40 -6.61 -3.48
C PHE A 34 -7.12 -5.85 -3.78
N SER A 35 -7.26 -4.60 -4.22
CA SER A 35 -6.18 -3.64 -4.35
C SER A 35 -6.33 -2.59 -3.26
N ALA A 36 -5.25 -2.32 -2.53
CA ALA A 36 -5.20 -1.30 -1.50
C ALA A 36 -4.18 -0.22 -1.89
N LEU A 37 -4.55 1.04 -1.68
CA LEU A 37 -3.66 2.20 -1.71
C LEU A 37 -3.47 2.69 -0.28
N VAL A 38 -2.22 2.67 0.17
CA VAL A 38 -1.82 3.08 1.52
C VAL A 38 -0.81 4.22 1.40
N VAL A 39 -0.97 5.21 2.27
CA VAL A 39 -0.05 6.32 2.44
C VAL A 39 0.56 6.21 3.83
N THR A 40 1.88 6.31 3.90
CA THR A 40 2.64 6.28 5.15
C THR A 40 3.33 7.63 5.31
N GLY A 41 3.19 8.30 6.46
CA GLY A 41 3.86 9.57 6.68
C GLY A 41 3.94 9.99 8.13
N ASP A 42 4.84 10.94 8.40
CA ASP A 42 5.15 11.47 9.74
C ASP A 42 4.44 12.80 10.05
N GLY A 43 3.72 13.36 9.07
CA GLY A 43 3.07 14.67 9.19
C GLY A 43 4.02 15.88 9.10
N ASN A 44 5.34 15.63 8.99
CA ASN A 44 6.39 16.65 8.92
C ASN A 44 6.98 16.78 7.49
N GLY A 45 6.22 16.36 6.49
CA GLY A 45 6.58 16.49 5.07
C GLY A 45 7.18 15.23 4.45
N HIS A 46 7.40 14.15 5.22
CA HIS A 46 7.85 12.86 4.68
C HIS A 46 6.64 11.96 4.43
N VAL A 47 6.42 11.62 3.16
CA VAL A 47 5.27 10.83 2.74
C VAL A 47 5.69 9.78 1.72
N GLY A 48 5.42 8.52 2.04
CA GLY A 48 5.56 7.37 1.16
C GLY A 48 4.19 6.89 0.70
N ILE A 49 4.10 6.50 -0.56
CA ILE A 49 2.87 5.93 -1.15
C ILE A 49 3.16 4.51 -1.60
N GLY A 50 2.23 3.61 -1.29
CA GLY A 50 2.33 2.21 -1.65
C GLY A 50 1.02 1.65 -2.15
N MET A 51 1.10 0.85 -3.21
CA MET A 51 -0.01 0.05 -3.71
C MET A 51 0.28 -1.43 -3.46
N GLY A 52 -0.76 -2.15 -3.06
CA GLY A 52 -0.71 -3.58 -2.81
C GLY A 52 -1.92 -4.27 -3.43
N LYS A 53 -1.76 -5.54 -3.78
CA LYS A 53 -2.85 -6.38 -4.26
C LYS A 53 -2.73 -7.78 -3.67
N SER A 54 -3.82 -8.30 -3.14
CA SER A 54 -3.92 -9.69 -2.72
C SER A 54 -5.33 -10.26 -2.86
N ASN A 55 -5.50 -11.54 -2.58
CA ASN A 55 -6.82 -12.18 -2.53
C ASN A 55 -7.61 -11.76 -1.28
N GLU A 56 -6.90 -11.34 -0.23
CA GLU A 56 -7.47 -10.88 1.03
C GLU A 56 -7.15 -9.39 1.28
N VAL A 57 -8.07 -8.72 1.97
CA VAL A 57 -7.93 -7.30 2.34
C VAL A 57 -6.74 -7.03 3.26
N PRO A 58 -6.58 -7.71 4.42
CA PRO A 58 -5.48 -7.41 5.34
C PRO A 58 -4.11 -7.63 4.68
N GLU A 59 -3.99 -8.67 3.86
CA GLU A 59 -2.75 -8.97 3.15
C GLU A 59 -2.43 -7.92 2.06
N ALA A 60 -3.45 -7.40 1.36
CA ALA A 60 -3.29 -6.31 0.40
C ALA A 60 -2.80 -5.01 1.07
N ILE A 61 -3.32 -4.71 2.26
CA ILE A 61 -2.92 -3.55 3.07
C ILE A 61 -1.46 -3.71 3.54
N ASN A 62 -1.10 -4.88 4.07
CA ASN A 62 0.28 -5.15 4.51
C ASN A 62 1.29 -5.01 3.36
N LYS A 63 0.97 -5.56 2.18
CA LYS A 63 1.80 -5.41 0.97
C LYS A 63 1.94 -3.94 0.57
N ALA A 64 0.84 -3.18 0.60
CA ALA A 64 0.86 -1.76 0.29
C ALA A 64 1.72 -0.96 1.29
N GLY A 65 1.60 -1.22 2.59
CA GLY A 65 2.38 -0.54 3.62
C GLY A 65 3.89 -0.80 3.54
N VAL A 66 4.31 -2.04 3.21
CA VAL A 66 5.73 -2.35 2.97
C VAL A 66 6.28 -1.57 1.78
N VAL A 67 5.49 -1.42 0.72
CA VAL A 67 5.90 -0.63 -0.46
C VAL A 67 5.92 0.86 -0.12
N ALA A 68 4.94 1.36 0.64
CA ALA A 68 4.88 2.75 1.05
C ALA A 68 6.12 3.17 1.87
N ARG A 69 6.52 2.33 2.84
CA ARG A 69 7.72 2.56 3.65
C ARG A 69 9.03 2.56 2.86
N LYS A 70 9.10 1.79 1.76
CA LYS A 70 10.28 1.77 0.87
C LYS A 70 10.36 3.00 -0.05
N ASN A 71 9.24 3.70 -0.23
CA ASN A 71 9.12 4.85 -1.11
C ASN A 71 9.19 6.19 -0.35
N LEU A 72 9.55 6.16 0.94
CA LEU A 72 9.90 7.33 1.74
C LEU A 72 11.26 7.90 1.33
#